data_AF-A0A848YX17-F1
#
_entry.id   AF-A0A848YX17-F1
#
_cell.length_a   1.000
_cell.length_b   1.000
_cell.length_c   1.000
_cell.angle_alpha   90.00
_cell.angle_beta   90.00
_cell.angle_gamma   90.00
#
_symmetry.space_group_name_H-M   'P 1'
#
loop_
_entity.id
_entity.type
_entity.pdbx_description
1 polymer ?
#
loop_
_entity_poly.entity_id
_entity_poly.type
_entity_poly.pdbx_seq_one_letter_code
_entity_poly.pdbx_strand_id
1 'polypeptide(L)'
;METTVSTSSLPTDPIKCPGDSKTTASPELVEKTLKALTDVATMVELLALNTEVEAARMGNRGKGFGDVAGEIRSLLNRTAETTFKIRNRGT
;
A
#
# COMPACT_ATOMS: atom_id res chain seq x y z
N MET A 1 -2.88 -27.04 -58.88
CA MET A 1 -1.87 -26.70 -57.86
C MET A 1 -2.66 -26.21 -56.65
N GLU A 2 -3.08 -27.12 -55.78
CA GLU A 2 -3.70 -26.75 -54.51
C GLU A 2 -2.81 -27.27 -53.40
N THR A 3 -2.20 -26.33 -52.68
CA THR A 3 -1.33 -26.61 -51.54
C THR A 3 -2.23 -26.60 -50.31
N THR A 4 -2.55 -27.79 -49.80
CA THR A 4 -3.29 -27.96 -48.55
C THR A 4 -2.40 -27.51 -47.38
N VAL A 5 -2.68 -26.33 -46.82
CA VAL A 5 -2.09 -25.87 -45.56
C VAL A 5 -2.70 -26.73 -44.44
N SER A 6 -1.90 -27.64 -43.88
CA SER A 6 -2.23 -28.32 -42.62
C SER A 6 -2.36 -27.28 -41.52
N THR A 7 -3.59 -27.06 -41.06
CA THR A 7 -3.86 -26.38 -39.79
C THR A 7 -3.45 -27.32 -38.66
N SER A 8 -2.21 -27.18 -38.18
CA SER A 8 -1.77 -27.79 -36.93
C SER A 8 -2.56 -27.15 -35.79
N SER A 9 -3.51 -27.90 -35.23
CA SER A 9 -4.24 -27.55 -34.02
C SER A 9 -3.26 -27.25 -32.89
N LEU A 10 -3.31 -26.01 -32.38
CA LEU A 10 -2.62 -25.63 -31.15
C LEU A 10 -3.14 -26.47 -29.98
N PRO A 11 -2.28 -26.97 -29.09
CA PRO A 11 -2.72 -27.70 -27.90
C PRO A 11 -3.52 -26.76 -26.98
N THR A 12 -4.79 -27.09 -26.74
CA THR A 12 -5.72 -26.40 -25.82
C THR A 12 -5.57 -26.84 -24.36
N ASP A 13 -4.44 -27.44 -24.00
CA ASP A 13 -4.22 -27.82 -22.60
C ASP A 13 -4.04 -26.55 -21.75
N PRO A 14 -4.80 -26.39 -20.66
CA PRO A 14 -4.60 -25.27 -19.76
C PRO A 14 -3.18 -25.37 -19.21
N ILE A 15 -2.34 -24.36 -19.52
CA ILE A 15 -1.05 -24.17 -18.87
C ILE A 15 -1.33 -24.07 -17.38
N LYS A 16 -1.07 -25.16 -16.64
CA LYS A 16 -1.11 -25.16 -15.19
C LYS A 16 0.10 -24.38 -14.72
N CYS A 17 -0.10 -23.10 -14.40
CA CYS A 17 0.91 -22.29 -13.72
C CYS A 17 1.27 -22.96 -12.39
N PRO A 18 2.53 -23.40 -12.18
CA PRO A 18 2.98 -23.80 -10.87
C PRO A 18 3.22 -22.51 -10.05
N GLY A 19 2.27 -22.15 -9.19
CA GLY A 19 2.42 -20.88 -8.48
C GLY A 19 1.36 -20.46 -7.48
N ASP A 20 0.56 -21.36 -6.90
CA ASP A 20 -0.23 -21.03 -5.70
C ASP A 20 0.66 -21.09 -4.44
N SER A 21 1.87 -20.52 -4.50
CA SER A 21 2.63 -20.29 -3.27
C SER A 21 1.95 -19.12 -2.56
N LYS A 22 1.02 -19.43 -1.66
CA LYS A 22 0.78 -18.58 -0.49
C LYS A 22 2.15 -18.39 0.16
N THR A 23 2.80 -17.25 -0.12
CA THR A 23 4.02 -16.87 0.58
C THR A 23 3.64 -16.69 2.04
N THR A 24 3.86 -17.71 2.85
CA THR A 24 3.73 -17.66 4.30
C THR A 24 4.93 -16.87 4.82
N ALA A 25 4.85 -15.54 4.74
CA ALA A 25 5.72 -14.69 5.53
C ALA A 25 5.53 -15.09 6.99
N SER A 26 6.63 -15.24 7.75
CA SER A 26 6.53 -15.61 9.16
C SER A 26 5.67 -14.57 9.90
N PRO A 27 4.65 -14.98 10.67
CA PRO A 27 3.72 -14.06 11.31
C PRO A 27 4.42 -13.05 12.24
N GLU A 28 5.54 -13.45 12.83
CA GLU A 28 6.39 -12.58 13.66
C GLU A 28 7.03 -11.42 12.87
N LEU A 29 7.48 -11.68 11.64
CA LEU A 29 8.02 -10.63 10.75
C LEU A 29 6.93 -9.66 10.32
N VAL A 30 5.71 -10.16 10.09
CA VAL A 30 4.55 -9.33 9.77
C VAL A 30 4.26 -8.40 10.94
N GLU A 31 4.12 -8.91 12.17
CA GLU A 31 3.84 -8.07 13.34
C GLU A 31 4.96 -7.05 13.62
N LYS A 32 6.24 -7.45 13.48
CA LYS A 32 7.37 -6.51 13.64
C LYS A 32 7.31 -5.38 12.61
N THR A 33 6.98 -5.70 11.37
CA THR A 33 6.83 -4.70 10.29
C THR A 33 5.63 -3.78 10.55
N LEU A 34 4.49 -4.32 10.98
CA LEU A 34 3.30 -3.53 11.30
C LEU A 34 3.55 -2.58 12.49
N LYS A 35 4.32 -3.02 13.49
CA LYS A 35 4.74 -2.17 14.61
C LYS A 35 5.63 -1.02 14.13
N ALA A 36 6.67 -1.31 13.35
CA ALA A 36 7.55 -0.27 12.80
C ALA A 36 6.78 0.73 11.92
N LEU A 37 5.80 0.27 11.13
CA LEU A 37 4.95 1.13 10.32
C LEU A 37 4.09 2.07 11.18
N THR A 38 3.56 1.56 12.30
CA THR A 38 2.79 2.35 13.26
C THR A 38 3.65 3.43 13.93
N ASP A 39 4.89 3.09 14.28
CA ASP A 39 5.86 4.03 14.85
C ASP A 39 6.20 5.15 13.86
N VAL A 40 6.45 4.80 12.59
CA VAL A 40 6.67 5.78 11.51
C VAL A 40 5.44 6.67 11.31
N ALA A 41 4.25 6.09 11.27
CA ALA A 41 3.01 6.85 11.12
C ALA A 41 2.82 7.88 12.24
N THR A 42 3.17 7.52 13.48
CA THR A 42 3.08 8.42 14.64
C THR A 42 4.07 9.58 14.53
N MET A 43 5.31 9.33 14.10
CA MET A 43 6.29 10.40 13.87
C MET A 43 5.86 11.36 12.76
N VAL A 44 5.31 10.82 11.67
CA VAL A 44 4.82 11.64 10.55
C VAL A 44 3.58 12.45 10.96
N GLU A 45 2.69 11.90 11.80
CA GLU A 45 1.53 12.64 12.33
C GLU A 45 1.98 13.86 13.14
N LEU A 46 3.01 13.72 13.98
CA LEU A 46 3.59 14.84 14.74
C LEU A 46 4.24 15.88 13.82
N LEU A 47 4.91 15.45 12.74
CA LEU A 47 5.48 16.37 11.76
C LEU A 47 4.39 17.14 11.00
N ALA A 48 3.30 16.48 10.62
CA ALA A 48 2.15 17.10 9.99
C ALA A 48 1.49 18.13 10.93
N LEU A 49 1.31 17.79 12.20
CA LEU A 49 0.80 18.71 13.22
C LEU A 49 1.70 19.94 13.38
N ASN A 50 3.02 19.74 13.48
CA ASN A 50 3.97 20.86 13.56
C ASN A 50 3.90 21.76 12.32
N THR A 51 3.71 21.16 11.14
CA THR A 51 3.54 21.88 9.87
C THR A 51 2.24 22.69 9.87
N GLU A 52 1.15 22.13 10.40
CA GLU A 52 -0.15 22.79 10.49
C GLU A 52 -0.13 23.98 11.47
N VAL A 53 0.53 23.85 12.61
CA VAL A 53 0.74 24.95 13.57
C VAL A 53 1.54 26.08 12.93
N GLU A 54 2.62 25.75 12.21
CA GLU A 54 3.45 26.74 11.54
C GLU A 54 2.73 27.38 10.34
N ALA A 55 1.92 26.62 9.61
CA ALA A 55 1.03 27.12 8.57
C ALA A 55 0.03 28.14 9.11
N ALA A 56 -0.60 27.83 10.25
CA ALA A 56 -1.49 28.76 10.95
C ALA A 56 -0.76 30.04 11.38
N ARG A 57 0.48 29.92 11.87
CA ARG A 57 1.34 31.06 12.26
C ARG A 57 1.68 31.97 11.09
N MET A 58 1.86 31.41 9.89
CA MET A 58 2.15 32.17 8.67
C MET A 58 0.91 32.82 8.03
N GLY A 59 -0.30 32.54 8.55
CA GLY A 59 -1.56 33.07 8.01
C GLY A 59 -1.75 32.70 6.54
N ASN A 60 -2.08 33.68 5.69
CA ASN A 60 -2.31 33.45 4.26
C ASN A 60 -1.11 32.83 3.51
N ARG A 61 0.12 33.10 3.97
CA ARG A 61 1.34 32.52 3.36
C ARG A 61 1.52 31.04 3.69
N GLY A 62 0.87 30.56 4.76
CA GLY A 62 0.95 29.18 5.21
C GLY A 62 -0.13 28.25 4.63
N LYS A 63 -1.09 28.78 3.86
CA LYS A 63 -2.25 27.99 3.41
C LYS A 63 -1.87 26.69 2.69
N GLY A 64 -0.88 26.75 1.78
CA GLY A 64 -0.42 25.56 1.05
C GLY A 64 0.21 24.50 1.96
N PHE A 65 0.92 24.91 3.03
CA PHE A 65 1.46 23.98 4.02
C PHE A 65 0.36 23.33 4.86
N GLY A 66 -0.71 24.07 5.16
CA GLY A 66 -1.90 23.52 5.84
C GLY A 66 -2.63 22.47 5.00
N ASP A 67 -2.84 22.74 3.71
CA ASP A 67 -3.47 21.80 2.79
C ASP A 67 -2.65 20.49 2.69
N VAL A 68 -1.32 20.59 2.59
CA VAL A 68 -0.40 19.43 2.57
C VAL A 68 -0.43 18.65 3.89
N ALA A 69 -0.46 19.33 5.05
CA ALA A 69 -0.56 18.65 6.35
C ALA A 69 -1.86 17.83 6.46
N GLY A 70 -2.97 18.34 5.92
CA GLY A 70 -4.24 17.61 5.85
C GLY A 70 -4.18 16.36 4.97
N GLU A 71 -3.52 16.44 3.81
CA GLU A 71 -3.31 15.28 2.94
C GLU A 71 -2.45 14.21 3.59
N ILE A 72 -1.39 14.62 4.33
CA ILE A 72 -0.54 13.70 5.09
C ILE A 72 -1.38 12.95 6.14
N ARG A 73 -2.21 13.64 6.93
CA ARG A 73 -3.11 12.99 7.91
C ARG A 73 -4.06 12.00 7.25
N SER A 74 -4.62 12.35 6.09
CA SER A 74 -5.47 11.45 5.30
C SER A 74 -4.74 10.18 4.86
N LEU A 75 -3.48 10.30 4.41
CA LEU A 75 -2.64 9.17 4.05
C LEU A 75 -2.31 8.28 5.25
N LEU A 76 -2.05 8.88 6.41
CA LEU A 76 -1.80 8.16 7.66
C LEU A 76 -3.04 7.38 8.13
N ASN A 77 -4.23 7.97 8.04
CA ASN A 77 -5.48 7.28 8.34
C ASN A 77 -5.71 6.05 7.44
N ARG A 78 -5.48 6.20 6.13
CA ARG A 78 -5.56 5.07 5.18
C ARG A 78 -4.51 3.99 5.47
N THR A 79 -3.32 4.39 5.93
CA THR A 79 -2.25 3.47 6.32
C THR A 79 -2.62 2.70 7.58
N ALA A 80 -3.20 3.37 8.58
CA ALA A 80 -3.71 2.74 9.80
C ALA A 80 -4.85 1.75 9.49
N GLU A 81 -5.79 2.13 8.64
CA GLU A 81 -6.88 1.24 8.20
C GLU A 81 -6.34 -0.01 7.48
N THR A 82 -5.36 0.17 6.59
CA THR A 82 -4.74 -0.95 5.87
C THR A 82 -3.97 -1.88 6.81
N THR A 83 -3.24 -1.31 7.77
CA THR A 83 -2.52 -2.04 8.83
C THR A 83 -3.49 -2.86 9.68
N PHE A 84 -4.63 -2.26 10.06
CA PHE A 84 -5.69 -2.94 10.79
C PHE A 84 -6.32 -4.09 9.98
N LYS A 85 -6.59 -3.85 8.69
CA LYS A 85 -7.08 -4.90 7.78
C LYS A 85 -6.09 -6.06 7.69
N ILE A 86 -4.78 -5.81 7.58
CA ILE A 86 -3.76 -6.87 7.51
C ILE A 86 -3.71 -7.67 8.82
N ARG A 87 -3.75 -6.99 9.97
CA ARG A 87 -3.77 -7.64 11.29
C ARG A 87 -5.01 -8.53 11.49
N ASN A 88 -6.17 -8.08 11.04
CA ASN A 88 -7.43 -8.82 11.22
C ASN A 88 -7.69 -9.87 10.14
N ARG A 89 -7.07 -9.73 8.96
CA ARG A 89 -7.15 -10.71 7.87
C ARG A 89 -6.23 -11.90 8.15
N GLY A 90 -6.23 -12.37 9.41
CA GLY A 90 -5.38 -13.44 9.91
C GLY A 90 -5.12 -14.51 8.86
N THR A 91 -3.83 -14.76 8.62
CA THR A 91 -3.34 -15.94 7.91
C THR A 91 -3.88 -17.21 8.53
#